data_AF-A0A7W1FEB7-F1
#
_entry.id   AF-A0A7W1FEB7-F1
#
_cell.length_a   1.000
_cell.length_b   1.000
_cell.length_c   1.000
_cell.angle_alpha   90.00
_cell.angle_beta   90.00
_cell.angle_gamma   90.00
#
_symmetry.space_group_name_H-M   'P 1'
#
loop_
_entity.id
_entity.type
_entity.pdbx_description
1 polymer ?
#
loop_
_entity_poly.entity_id
_entity_poly.type
_entity_poly.pdbx_seq_one_letter_code
_entity_poly.pdbx_strand_id
1 'polypeptide(L)' 'MFKNKPEKKNLPNLVIITGLSGSGMSSATNAFEDLGFFCVDNLPLTMLPTFSRLLLPTSEETVAIEKAALVINIRER' A
#
# COMPACT_ATOMS: atom_id res chain seq x y z
N MET A 1 -37.72 11.56 -0.33
CA MET A 1 -36.89 10.59 -1.09
C MET A 1 -35.47 10.64 -0.53
N PHE A 2 -35.08 9.63 0.24
CA PHE A 2 -33.76 9.58 0.87
C PHE A 2 -32.71 9.38 -0.23
N LYS A 3 -31.73 10.30 -0.30
CA LYS A 3 -30.54 10.12 -1.14
C LYS A 3 -29.78 8.90 -0.61
N ASN A 4 -29.65 7.86 -1.43
CA ASN A 4 -28.73 6.77 -1.15
C ASN A 4 -27.33 7.36 -0.90
N LYS A 5 -26.82 7.16 0.32
CA LYS A 5 -25.43 7.41 0.65
C LYS A 5 -24.61 6.40 -0.15
N PRO A 6 -23.59 6.81 -0.93
CA PRO A 6 -22.78 5.84 -1.66
C PRO A 6 -22.20 4.84 -0.66
N GLU A 7 -22.38 3.54 -0.93
CA GLU A 7 -21.75 2.48 -0.15
C GLU A 7 -20.26 2.78 -0.01
N LYS A 8 -19.72 2.67 1.20
CA LYS A 8 -18.28 2.78 1.42
C LYS A 8 -17.62 1.63 0.68
N LYS A 9 -17.07 1.89 -0.51
CA LYS A 9 -16.17 0.97 -1.18
C LYS A 9 -15.05 0.62 -0.20
N ASN A 10 -14.86 -0.66 0.10
CA ASN A 10 -13.71 -1.11 0.90
C ASN A 10 -12.44 -0.80 0.11
N LEU A 11 -11.82 0.32 0.44
CA LEU A 11 -10.55 0.72 -0.16
C LEU A 11 -9.43 -0.06 0.56
N PRO A 12 -8.44 -0.55 -0.19
CA PRO A 12 -7.27 -1.20 0.39
C PRO A 12 -6.50 -0.21 1.26
N ASN A 13 -5.96 -0.69 2.38
CA ASN A 13 -5.13 0.12 3.26
C ASN A 13 -3.71 0.18 2.71
N LEU A 14 -3.37 1.32 2.10
CA LEU A 14 -2.03 1.59 1.58
C LEU A 14 -1.27 2.55 2.50
N VAL A 15 -0.11 2.12 2.96
CA VAL A 15 0.84 2.92 3.73
C VAL A 15 2.09 3.17 2.89
N ILE A 16 2.58 4.39 2.88
CA ILE A 16 3.88 4.71 2.29
C ILE A 16 4.86 5.06 3.42
N ILE A 17 5.92 4.27 3.52
CA ILE A 17 7.02 4.46 4.45
C ILE A 17 8.12 5.20 3.71
N THR A 18 8.58 6.31 4.27
CA THR A 18 9.67 7.10 3.71
C THR A 18 10.44 7.77 4.84
N GLY A 19 11.68 8.16 4.56
CA GLY A 19 12.57 8.70 5.56
C GLY A 19 14.02 8.72 5.08
N LEU A 20 14.88 9.38 5.87
CA LEU A 20 16.32 9.35 5.64
C LEU A 20 16.92 8.02 6.12
N SER A 21 18.13 7.71 5.66
CA SER A 21 18.89 6.56 6.19
C SER A 21 19.02 6.69 7.72
N GLY A 22 18.72 5.61 8.43
CA GLY A 22 18.74 5.57 9.90
C GLY A 22 17.48 6.11 10.59
N SER A 23 16.46 6.57 9.87
CA SER A 23 15.19 7.07 10.46
C SER A 23 14.27 5.97 11.04
N GLY A 24 14.67 4.70 10.94
CA GLY A 24 13.89 3.57 11.43
C GLY A 24 12.86 3.02 10.43
N MET A 25 12.98 3.30 9.13
CA MET A 25 12.08 2.74 8.11
C MET A 25 11.97 1.22 8.18
N SER A 26 13.09 0.51 8.35
CA SER A 26 13.08 -0.96 8.50
C SER A 26 12.30 -1.40 9.75
N SER A 27 12.42 -0.69 10.87
CA SER A 27 11.64 -0.99 12.07
C SER A 27 10.15 -0.74 11.87
N ALA A 28 9.79 0.32 11.13
CA ALA A 28 8.40 0.59 10.76
C ALA A 28 7.85 -0.51 9.84
N THR A 29 8.62 -0.94 8.83
CA THR A 29 8.25 -2.04 7.94
C THR A 29 7.99 -3.32 8.71
N ASN A 30 8.90 -3.73 9.60
CA ASN A 30 8.71 -4.93 10.43
C ASN A 30 7.42 -4.85 11.27
N ALA A 31 7.13 -3.69 11.87
CA ALA A 31 5.91 -3.50 12.63
C ALA A 31 4.65 -3.61 11.74
N PHE A 32 4.71 -3.16 10.50
CA PHE A 32 3.61 -3.33 9.54
C PHE A 32 3.45 -4.78 9.08
N GLU A 33 4.55 -5.53 8.89
CA GLU A 33 4.51 -6.97 8.63
C GLU A 33 3.80 -7.72 9.77
N ASP A 34 4.14 -7.41 11.02
CA ASP A 34 3.49 -7.98 12.21
C ASP A 34 1.98 -7.66 12.27
N LEU A 35 1.56 -6.53 11.70
CA LEU A 35 0.15 -6.11 11.58
C LEU A 35 -0.57 -6.71 10.36
N GLY A 36 0.10 -7.58 9.60
CA GLY A 36 -0.41 -8.28 8.43
C GLY A 36 -0.44 -7.43 7.16
N PHE A 37 0.44 -6.43 7.04
CA PHE A 37 0.62 -5.69 5.80
C PHE A 37 1.58 -6.42 4.86
N PHE A 38 1.22 -6.44 3.58
CA PHE A 38 2.15 -6.81 2.53
C PHE A 38 3.19 -5.70 2.35
N CYS A 39 4.42 -5.95 2.79
CA CYS A 39 5.48 -4.96 2.77
C CYS A 39 6.37 -5.11 1.54
N VAL A 40 6.68 -3.98 0.88
CA VAL A 40 7.62 -3.92 -0.25
C VAL A 40 8.65 -2.84 0.04
N ASP A 41 9.93 -3.21 0.06
CA ASP A 41 11.04 -2.27 0.23
C ASP A 41 11.58 -1.79 -1.13
N ASN A 42 12.17 -0.59 -1.16
CA ASN A 42 12.81 0.02 -2.33
C ASN A 42 11.95 -0.01 -3.61
N LEU A 43 10.64 0.25 -3.51
CA LEU A 43 9.79 0.27 -4.70
C LEU A 43 10.02 1.59 -5.46
N PRO A 44 10.40 1.54 -6.76
CA PRO A 44 10.52 2.74 -7.58
C PRO A 44 9.16 3.44 -7.73
N LEU A 45 9.17 4.78 -7.72
CA LEU A 45 7.95 5.58 -7.93
C LEU A 45 7.23 5.24 -9.23
N THR A 46 7.98 4.85 -10.27
CA THR A 46 7.46 4.45 -11.58
C THR A 46 6.63 3.16 -11.53
N MET A 47 6.80 2.32 -10.50
CA MET A 47 6.06 1.06 -10.33
C MET A 47 4.78 1.21 -9.50
N LEU A 48 4.55 2.36 -8.84
CA LEU A 48 3.34 2.62 -8.07
C LEU A 48 2.03 2.39 -8.84
N PRO A 49 1.88 2.86 -10.11
CA PRO A 49 0.67 2.63 -10.87
C PRO A 49 0.42 1.14 -11.11
N THR A 50 1.47 0.38 -11.43
CA THR A 50 1.39 -1.06 -11.64
C THR A 50 1.03 -1.80 -10.34
N PHE A 51 1.63 -1.42 -9.22
CA PHE A 51 1.33 -1.98 -7.91
C PHE A 51 -0.12 -1.70 -7.49
N SER A 52 -0.65 -0.50 -7.79
CA SER A 52 -2.03 -0.13 -7.45
C SER A 52 -3.08 -1.06 -8.08
N ARG A 53 -2.76 -1.68 -9.22
CA ARG A 53 -3.62 -2.68 -9.88
C ARG A 53 -3.72 -3.99 -9.10
N LEU A 54 -2.79 -4.28 -8.20
CA LEU A 54 -2.83 -5.45 -7.31
C LEU A 54 -3.66 -5.19 -6.04
N LEU A 55 -3.79 -3.91 -5.64
CA LEU A 55 -4.60 -3.51 -4.50
C LEU A 55 -6.09 -3.43 -4.85
N LEU A 56 -6.40 -3.18 -6.12
CA LEU A 56 -7.76 -3.06 -6.62
C LEU A 56 -8.19 -4.39 -7.27
N PRO A 57 -9.21 -5.08 -6.74
CA PRO A 57 -9.72 -6.27 -7.40
C PRO A 57 -10.23 -5.93 -8.80
N THR A 58 -9.64 -6.53 -9.83
CA THR A 58 -10.06 -6.39 -11.24
C THR A 58 -11.06 -7.45 -11.69
N SER A 59 -11.19 -8.54 -10.94
CA SER A 59 -12.14 -9.65 -11.17
C SER A 59 -12.37 -10.42 -9.85
N GLU A 60 -13.42 -11.24 -9.78
CA GLU A 60 -13.73 -12.04 -8.58
C GLU A 60 -12.66 -13.08 -8.22
N GLU A 61 -11.74 -13.39 -9.13
CA GLU A 61 -10.70 -14.42 -8.97
C GLU A 61 -9.34 -13.85 -8.50
N THR A 62 -9.20 -12.53 -8.41
CA THR A 62 -7.92 -11.92 -7.99
C THR A 62 -7.96 -11.64 -6.49
N VAL A 63 -7.07 -12.28 -5.71
CA VAL A 63 -6.87 -11.94 -4.29
C VAL A 63 -6.33 -10.51 -4.21
N ALA A 64 -7.20 -9.58 -3.81
CA ALA A 64 -6.81 -8.20 -3.60
C ALA A 64 -5.98 -8.09 -2.33
N ILE A 65 -4.86 -7.38 -2.40
CA ILE A 65 -4.07 -7.05 -1.21
C ILE A 65 -4.86 -6.03 -0.38
N GLU A 66 -5.42 -6.47 0.76
CA GLU A 66 -6.22 -5.60 1.64
C GLU A 66 -5.38 -4.58 2.40
N LYS A 67 -4.11 -4.90 2.67
CA LYS A 67 -3.16 -4.09 3.44
C LYS A 67 -1.78 -4.15 2.81
N ALA A 68 -1.22 -3.00 2.44
CA ALA A 68 0.11 -2.89 1.85
C ALA A 68 0.90 -1.73 2.46
N ALA A 69 2.19 -1.96 2.70
CA ALA A 69 3.14 -0.92 3.11
C ALA A 69 4.29 -0.86 2.11
N LEU A 70 4.53 0.32 1.54
CA LEU A 70 5.53 0.53 0.49
C LEU A 70 6.62 1.45 1.00
N VAL A 71 7.85 0.97 1.07
CA VAL A 71 9.01 1.84 1.32
C VAL A 71 9.42 2.48 0.02
N ILE A 72 9.38 3.81 -0.02
CA ILE A 72 9.74 4.59 -1.20
C ILE A 72 10.92 5.48 -0.85
N ASN A 73 12.04 5.20 -1.52
CA ASN A 73 13.21 6.05 -1.49
C ASN A 73 13.11 7.12 -2.56
N ILE A 74 12.76 8.35 -2.16
CA ILE A 74 12.67 9.52 -3.05
C ILE A 74 14.02 9.95 -3.67
N ARG A 75 15.11 9.24 -3.33
CA ARG A 75 16.44 9.43 -3.94
C ARG A 75 16.55 8.74 -5.30
N GLU A 76 15.70 7.78 -5.61
CA GLU A 76 15.64 7.17 -6.94
C GLU A 76 14.90 8.13 -7.89
N ARG A 77 15.63 8.62 -8.88
CA ARG A 77 15.12 9.50 -9.94
C ARG A 77 14.50 8.69 -11.08
#